data_AF-A0A9X4FUL0-F1
#
_entry.id   AF-A0A9X4FUL0-F1
#
_cell.length_a   1.000
_cell.length_b   1.000
_cell.length_c   1.000
_cell.angle_alpha   90.00
_cell.angle_beta   90.00
_cell.angle_gamma   90.00
#
_symmetry.space_group_name_H-M   'P 1'
#
loop_
_entity.id
_entity.type
_entity.pdbx_description
1 polymer ?
#
loop_
_entity_poly.entity_id
_entity_poly.type
_entity_poly.pdbx_seq_one_letter_code
_entity_poly.pdbx_strand_id
1 'polypeptide(L)'
;MSFPSFLSYYEDFKQVLRRCDIILELIANEAYKGETYTAAHFARYFEGKLGLGSKRSIRERISHLAALGHIKFFKEALGYKVSSTKSKYGYLCVKDMELKISENQHVLVKPDYYLSPNNGVTLPVENPDVWVIHNSTKRDGKTV
;
A
#
# COMPACT_ATOMS: atom_id res chain seq x y z
N MET A 1 -3.83 0.48 33.46
CA MET A 1 -3.05 0.73 32.23
C MET A 1 -4.03 1.13 31.16
N SER A 2 -4.18 2.43 30.90
CA SER A 2 -5.17 2.94 29.94
C SER A 2 -4.58 2.83 28.54
N PHE A 3 -5.13 1.97 27.70
CA PHE A 3 -4.78 1.92 26.28
C PHE A 3 -5.06 3.29 25.65
N PRO A 4 -4.14 3.85 24.84
CA PRO A 4 -4.42 5.10 24.14
C PRO A 4 -5.64 4.91 23.24
N SER A 5 -6.54 5.90 23.22
CA SER A 5 -7.72 5.84 22.36
C SER A 5 -7.29 5.87 20.88
N PHE A 6 -8.08 5.23 20.03
CA PHE A 6 -7.89 5.17 18.58
C PHE A 6 -7.63 6.54 17.93
N LEU A 7 -8.15 7.63 18.51
CA LEU A 7 -7.89 9.00 18.07
C LEU A 7 -6.47 9.49 18.38
N SER A 8 -5.87 9.07 19.50
CA SER A 8 -4.53 9.54 19.90
C SER A 8 -3.41 8.98 19.00
N TYR A 9 -3.52 7.71 18.61
CA TYR A 9 -2.59 7.12 17.64
C TYR A 9 -2.73 7.79 16.26
N TYR A 10 -3.96 8.13 15.88
CA TYR A 10 -4.26 8.83 14.63
C TYR A 10 -3.69 10.26 14.59
N GLU A 11 -3.73 10.99 15.71
CA GLU A 11 -3.20 12.35 15.80
C GLU A 11 -1.67 12.40 15.88
N ASP A 12 -1.02 11.40 16.50
CA ASP A 12 0.45 11.29 16.48
C ASP A 12 0.99 10.91 15.08
N PHE A 13 0.30 10.04 14.34
CA PHE A 13 0.68 9.68 12.97
C PHE A 13 0.48 10.84 11.97
N LYS A 14 -0.47 11.73 12.25
CA LYS A 14 -0.84 12.89 11.42
C LYS A 14 0.28 13.92 11.27
N GLN A 15 1.20 14.03 12.24
CA GLN A 15 2.28 15.02 12.19
C GLN A 15 3.44 14.62 11.26
N VAL A 16 3.62 13.32 10.99
CA VAL A 16 4.70 12.79 10.13
C VAL A 16 4.32 12.83 8.63
N LEU A 17 3.02 12.82 8.31
CA LEU A 17 2.48 12.66 6.94
C LEU A 17 2.22 13.97 6.18
N ARG A 18 3.08 14.97 6.28
CA ARG A 18 2.98 16.17 5.41
C ARG A 18 3.50 15.90 3.99
N ARG A 19 2.93 14.90 3.28
CA ARG A 19 2.94 14.66 1.80
C ARG A 19 2.49 13.25 1.36
N CYS A 20 1.99 12.40 2.24
CA CYS A 20 1.66 11.02 1.87
C CYS A 20 0.21 10.88 1.41
N ASP A 21 -0.01 10.12 0.32
CA ASP A 21 -1.36 9.80 -0.15
C ASP A 21 -2.08 8.92 0.90
N ILE A 22 -3.29 9.31 1.28
CA ILE A 22 -4.14 8.61 2.26
C ILE A 22 -4.35 7.12 1.94
N ILE A 23 -4.28 6.70 0.66
CA ILE A 23 -4.36 5.28 0.28
C ILE A 23 -3.18 4.50 0.86
N LEU A 24 -1.97 5.06 0.87
CA LEU A 24 -0.78 4.40 1.41
C LEU A 24 -0.92 4.18 2.92
N GLU A 25 -1.40 5.20 3.61
CA GLU A 25 -1.64 5.16 5.05
C GLU A 25 -2.71 4.11 5.40
N LEU A 26 -3.82 4.10 4.66
CA LEU A 26 -4.88 3.12 4.88
C LEU A 26 -4.43 1.69 4.64
N ILE A 27 -3.61 1.43 3.62
CA ILE A 27 -3.05 0.09 3.39
C ILE A 27 -2.20 -0.35 4.60
N ALA A 28 -1.32 0.52 5.10
CA ALA A 28 -0.49 0.21 6.26
C ALA A 28 -1.31 0.00 7.53
N ASN A 29 -2.26 0.90 7.81
CA ASN A 29 -3.10 0.86 8.99
C ASN A 29 -3.98 -0.39 9.05
N GLU A 30 -4.52 -0.81 7.90
CA GLU A 30 -5.34 -2.02 7.85
C GLU A 30 -4.48 -3.28 8.01
N ALA A 31 -3.29 -3.33 7.39
CA ALA A 31 -2.35 -4.44 7.59
C ALA A 31 -1.96 -4.57 9.07
N TYR A 32 -1.74 -3.44 9.77
CA TYR A 32 -1.44 -3.44 11.19
C TYR A 32 -2.58 -3.99 12.06
N LYS A 33 -3.82 -3.98 11.56
CA LYS A 33 -4.99 -4.62 12.19
C LYS A 33 -5.16 -6.08 11.79
N GLY A 34 -4.42 -6.57 10.79
CA GLY A 34 -4.50 -7.93 10.25
C GLY A 34 -5.26 -8.02 8.93
N GLU A 35 -5.71 -6.90 8.37
CA GLU A 35 -6.50 -6.86 7.14
C GLU A 35 -5.61 -6.57 5.94
N THR A 36 -5.76 -7.37 4.88
CA THR A 36 -5.02 -7.20 3.63
C THR A 36 -5.97 -7.17 2.46
N TYR A 37 -5.64 -6.36 1.45
CA TYR A 37 -6.55 -6.12 0.34
C TYR A 37 -5.87 -6.33 -1.01
N THR A 38 -6.62 -6.89 -1.95
CA THR A 38 -6.34 -6.71 -3.38
C THR A 38 -6.78 -5.30 -3.79
N ALA A 39 -6.29 -4.77 -4.91
CA ALA A 39 -6.74 -3.48 -5.44
C ALA A 39 -8.28 -3.41 -5.61
N ALA A 40 -8.89 -4.50 -6.06
CA ALA A 40 -10.35 -4.57 -6.22
C ALA A 40 -11.07 -4.60 -4.86
N HIS A 41 -10.55 -5.36 -3.89
CA HIS A 41 -11.16 -5.45 -2.57
C HIS A 41 -11.05 -4.12 -1.82
N PHE A 42 -9.87 -3.49 -1.85
CA PHE A 42 -9.61 -2.19 -1.25
C PHE A 42 -10.60 -1.14 -1.80
N ALA A 43 -10.69 -1.03 -3.13
CA ALA A 43 -11.58 -0.08 -3.77
C ALA A 43 -13.05 -0.32 -3.42
N ARG A 44 -13.48 -1.59 -3.29
CA ARG A 44 -14.84 -1.91 -2.86
C ARG A 44 -15.09 -1.53 -1.41
N TYR A 45 -14.14 -1.80 -0.53
CA TYR A 45 -14.29 -1.55 0.90
C TYR A 45 -14.27 -0.05 1.24
N PHE A 46 -13.45 0.73 0.53
CA PHE A 46 -13.26 2.16 0.77
C PHE A 46 -14.06 3.10 -0.15
N GLU A 47 -14.91 2.56 -1.04
CA GLU A 47 -15.77 3.38 -1.89
C GLU A 47 -16.65 4.32 -1.06
N GLY A 48 -16.65 5.61 -1.42
CA GLY A 48 -17.45 6.64 -0.74
C GLY A 48 -16.98 6.99 0.68
N LYS A 49 -15.89 6.41 1.17
CA LYS A 49 -15.32 6.68 2.50
C LYS A 49 -14.12 7.62 2.39
N LEU A 50 -13.87 8.41 3.43
CA LEU A 50 -12.63 9.19 3.60
C LEU A 50 -12.25 10.07 2.40
N GLY A 51 -13.24 10.52 1.61
CA GLY A 51 -13.00 11.34 0.41
C GLY A 51 -12.34 10.60 -0.77
N LEU A 52 -12.29 9.26 -0.75
CA LEU A 52 -11.61 8.45 -1.77
C LEU A 52 -12.36 8.34 -3.11
N GLY A 53 -13.66 8.66 -3.11
CA GLY A 53 -14.51 8.65 -4.31
C GLY A 53 -14.99 7.25 -4.71
N SER A 54 -15.21 7.04 -6.02
CA SER A 54 -15.74 5.79 -6.56
C SER A 54 -14.68 4.67 -6.62
N LYS A 55 -15.13 3.41 -6.70
CA LYS A 55 -14.24 2.24 -6.92
C LYS A 55 -13.24 2.46 -8.06
N ARG A 56 -13.71 3.05 -9.18
CA ARG A 56 -12.88 3.31 -10.35
C ARG A 56 -11.75 4.28 -10.02
N SER A 57 -12.08 5.42 -9.40
CA SER A 57 -11.11 6.45 -9.00
C SER A 57 -10.06 5.88 -8.05
N ILE A 58 -10.47 5.07 -7.07
CA ILE A 58 -9.56 4.41 -6.12
C ILE A 58 -8.59 3.47 -6.85
N ARG A 59 -9.08 2.64 -7.78
CA ARG A 59 -8.24 1.73 -8.56
C ARG A 59 -7.25 2.46 -9.46
N GLU A 60 -7.66 3.57 -10.06
CA GLU A 60 -6.78 4.42 -10.88
C GLU A 60 -5.66 5.03 -10.02
N ARG A 61 -6.00 5.56 -8.83
CA ARG A 61 -4.99 6.08 -7.88
C ARG A 61 -4.03 5.00 -7.39
N ILE A 62 -4.53 3.80 -7.04
CA ILE A 62 -3.67 2.66 -6.67
C ILE A 62 -2.73 2.31 -7.82
N SER A 63 -3.23 2.26 -9.06
CA SER A 63 -2.42 1.92 -10.23
C SER A 63 -1.34 2.96 -10.48
N HIS A 64 -1.66 4.25 -10.31
CA HIS A 64 -0.69 5.34 -10.40
C HIS A 64 0.39 5.23 -9.33
N LEU A 65 0.01 5.06 -8.06
CA LEU A 65 0.95 4.87 -6.95
C LEU A 65 1.82 3.61 -7.12
N ALA A 66 1.25 2.54 -7.69
CA ALA A 66 1.98 1.33 -8.00
C ALA A 66 3.01 1.53 -9.13
N ALA A 67 2.65 2.26 -10.18
CA ALA A 67 3.57 2.60 -11.27
C ALA A 67 4.74 3.47 -10.77
N LEU A 68 4.48 4.38 -9.81
CA LEU A 68 5.52 5.15 -9.13
C LEU A 68 6.32 4.32 -8.11
N GLY A 69 5.95 3.06 -7.85
CA GLY A 69 6.61 2.19 -6.89
C GLY A 69 6.29 2.47 -5.42
N HIS A 70 5.31 3.33 -5.12
CA HIS A 70 4.81 3.53 -3.75
C HIS A 70 4.00 2.34 -3.25
N ILE A 71 3.33 1.64 -4.16
CA ILE A 71 2.60 0.39 -3.90
C ILE A 71 3.30 -0.74 -4.66
N LYS A 72 3.51 -1.86 -3.99
CA LYS A 72 3.94 -3.13 -4.59
C LYS A 72 2.94 -4.22 -4.21
N PHE A 73 3.22 -5.45 -4.63
CA PHE A 73 2.33 -6.57 -4.40
C PHE A 73 3.05 -7.76 -3.79
N PHE A 74 2.31 -8.52 -2.97
CA PHE A 74 2.79 -9.76 -2.35
C PHE A 74 1.68 -10.82 -2.38
N LYS A 75 2.06 -12.10 -2.35
CA LYS A 75 1.15 -13.25 -2.26
C LYS A 75 1.22 -13.93 -0.91
N GLU A 76 2.39 -13.96 -0.29
CA GLU A 76 2.63 -14.58 1.01
C GLU A 76 3.42 -13.61 1.89
N ALA A 77 3.07 -13.52 3.18
CA ALA A 77 3.81 -12.70 4.13
C ALA A 77 4.71 -13.61 4.97
N LEU A 78 6.03 -13.65 4.70
CA LEU A 78 7.00 -14.37 5.54
C LEU A 78 6.63 -15.87 5.76
N GLY A 79 6.14 -16.53 4.71
CA GLY A 79 5.68 -17.94 4.77
C GLY A 79 4.28 -18.12 5.37
N TYR A 80 3.64 -17.04 5.82
CA TYR A 80 2.23 -17.04 6.17
C TYR A 80 1.39 -16.82 4.91
N LYS A 81 0.60 -17.83 4.56
CA LYS A 81 -0.38 -17.75 3.49
C LYS A 81 -1.52 -16.85 3.94
N VAL A 82 -1.46 -15.59 3.53
CA VAL A 82 -2.65 -14.76 3.44
C VAL A 82 -3.62 -15.49 2.51
N SER A 83 -4.90 -15.55 2.89
CA SER A 83 -5.93 -16.33 2.16
C SER A 83 -5.74 -16.27 0.63
N SER A 84 -5.80 -17.41 -0.05
CA SER A 84 -5.42 -17.49 -1.47
C SER A 84 -6.27 -16.56 -2.32
N THR A 85 -5.68 -15.48 -2.83
CA THR A 85 -6.40 -14.54 -3.70
C THR A 85 -6.38 -15.02 -5.15
N LYS A 86 -7.51 -14.86 -5.85
CA LYS A 86 -7.61 -15.05 -7.31
C LYS A 86 -7.07 -13.83 -8.10
N SER A 87 -6.63 -12.78 -7.40
CA SER A 87 -6.04 -11.59 -8.03
C SER A 87 -4.76 -11.94 -8.76
N LYS A 88 -4.66 -11.51 -10.03
CA LYS A 88 -3.44 -11.63 -10.85
C LYS A 88 -2.20 -11.05 -10.13
N TYR A 89 -2.40 -10.00 -9.33
CA TYR A 89 -1.32 -9.22 -8.73
C TYR A 89 -1.01 -9.64 -7.29
N GLY A 90 -1.95 -10.25 -6.58
CA GLY A 90 -1.84 -10.47 -5.13
C GLY A 90 -2.47 -9.34 -4.30
N TYR A 91 -1.95 -9.19 -3.07
CA TYR A 91 -2.31 -8.18 -2.08
C TYR A 91 -1.42 -6.95 -2.22
N LEU A 92 -1.94 -5.78 -1.83
CA LEU A 92 -1.22 -4.52 -1.83
C LEU A 92 -0.27 -4.45 -0.63
N CYS A 93 0.97 -4.02 -0.84
CA CYS A 93 1.88 -3.63 0.23
C CYS A 93 2.52 -2.27 -0.05
N VAL A 94 2.84 -1.57 1.04
CA VAL A 94 3.61 -0.32 1.02
C VAL A 94 4.93 -0.52 1.75
N LYS A 95 5.83 0.46 1.60
CA LYS A 95 7.13 0.42 2.27
C LYS A 95 6.95 0.34 3.79
N ASP A 96 7.78 -0.47 4.43
CA ASP A 96 7.83 -0.63 5.90
C ASP A 96 6.48 -1.08 6.53
N MET A 97 5.63 -1.76 5.74
CA MET A 97 4.32 -2.24 6.18
C MET A 97 4.45 -3.47 7.09
N GLU A 98 3.82 -3.41 8.25
CA GLU A 98 3.71 -4.53 9.18
C GLU A 98 2.30 -5.15 9.14
N LEU A 99 2.25 -6.48 9.01
CA LEU A 99 1.01 -7.25 9.02
C LEU A 99 0.86 -7.97 10.36
N LYS A 100 -0.28 -7.75 11.03
CA LYS A 100 -0.65 -8.54 12.20
C LYS A 100 -1.01 -9.97 11.80
N ILE A 101 -0.30 -10.95 12.35
CA ILE A 101 -0.55 -12.38 12.10
C ILE A 101 -1.18 -13.07 13.32
N SER A 102 -0.90 -12.57 14.52
CA SER A 102 -1.54 -13.03 15.77
C SER A 102 -1.71 -11.85 16.73
N GLU A 103 -2.34 -12.07 17.90
CA GLU A 103 -2.66 -10.99 18.85
C GLU A 103 -1.45 -10.12 19.23
N ASN A 104 -0.26 -10.72 19.33
CA ASN A 104 0.97 -10.08 19.78
C ASN A 104 2.11 -10.18 18.74
N GLN A 105 1.80 -10.53 17.49
CA GLN A 105 2.81 -10.72 16.46
C GLN A 105 2.48 -9.95 15.19
N HIS A 106 3.42 -9.09 14.82
CA HIS A 106 3.46 -8.37 13.57
C HIS A 106 4.69 -8.81 12.78
N VAL A 107 4.54 -8.88 11.47
CA VAL A 107 5.66 -9.21 10.57
C VAL A 107 5.80 -8.16 9.49
N LEU A 108 7.04 -7.88 9.12
CA LEU A 108 7.34 -6.98 8.01
C LEU A 108 6.96 -7.66 6.69
N VAL A 109 6.11 -7.02 5.89
CA VAL A 109 5.69 -7.55 4.60
C VAL A 109 6.72 -7.17 3.54
N LYS A 110 7.24 -8.20 2.85
CA LYS A 110 8.15 -8.03 1.72
C LYS A 110 7.38 -8.14 0.39
N PRO A 111 7.70 -7.31 -0.61
CA PRO A 111 7.04 -7.37 -1.91
C PRO A 111 7.58 -8.51 -2.77
N ASP A 112 6.69 -9.21 -3.47
CA ASP A 112 7.04 -10.22 -4.47
C ASP A 112 7.07 -9.64 -5.89
N TYR A 113 6.22 -8.65 -6.15
CA TYR A 113 6.06 -8.06 -7.47
C TYR A 113 5.90 -6.54 -7.40
N TYR A 114 6.29 -5.85 -8.46
CA TYR A 114 6.05 -4.42 -8.65
C TYR A 114 5.42 -4.14 -10.01
N LEU A 115 4.82 -2.97 -10.18
CA LEU A 115 4.31 -2.52 -11.47
C LEU A 115 5.40 -1.75 -12.21
N SER A 116 5.76 -2.22 -13.40
CA SER A 116 6.73 -1.52 -14.25
C SER A 116 6.18 -0.16 -14.69
N PRO A 117 6.92 0.94 -14.48
CA PRO A 117 6.47 2.28 -14.86
C PRO A 117 6.29 2.45 -16.37
N ASN A 118 7.03 1.68 -17.18
CA ASN A 118 7.10 1.90 -18.63
C ASN A 118 5.93 1.28 -19.40
N ASN A 119 5.38 0.16 -18.92
CA ASN A 119 4.39 -0.62 -19.66
C ASN A 119 3.25 -1.16 -18.79
N GLY A 120 3.22 -0.86 -17.49
CA GLY A 120 2.18 -1.35 -16.58
C GLY A 120 2.16 -2.86 -16.41
N VAL A 121 3.26 -3.55 -16.77
CA VAL A 121 3.41 -5.00 -16.56
C VAL A 121 3.90 -5.25 -15.15
N THR A 122 3.32 -6.25 -14.51
CA THR A 122 3.77 -6.71 -13.19
C THR A 122 5.00 -7.58 -13.33
N LEU A 123 6.10 -7.20 -12.67
CA LEU A 123 7.39 -7.88 -12.72
C LEU A 123 7.79 -8.35 -11.32
N PRO A 124 8.52 -9.47 -11.19
CA PRO A 124 9.03 -9.92 -9.90
C PRO A 124 10.03 -8.91 -9.32
N VAL A 125 10.04 -8.78 -8.00
CA VAL A 125 11.04 -7.97 -7.29
C VAL A 125 12.33 -8.80 -7.14
N GLU A 126 13.44 -8.27 -7.63
CA GLU A 126 14.76 -8.94 -7.55
C GLU A 126 15.29 -9.01 -6.11
N ASN A 127 15.21 -7.88 -5.39
CA ASN A 127 15.62 -7.79 -3.99
C ASN A 127 14.49 -7.14 -3.16
N PRO A 128 13.76 -7.93 -2.36
CA PRO A 128 12.64 -7.44 -1.56
C PRO A 128 13.02 -6.44 -0.45
N ASP A 129 14.29 -6.40 -0.04
CA ASP A 129 14.80 -5.45 0.97
C ASP A 129 15.05 -4.05 0.38
N VAL A 130 15.06 -3.92 -0.95
CA VAL A 130 15.29 -2.64 -1.63
C VAL A 130 13.97 -2.09 -2.18
N TRP A 131 13.56 -0.93 -1.66
CA TRP A 131 12.35 -0.25 -2.10
C TRP A 131 12.66 0.94 -3.03
N VAL A 132 12.57 0.71 -4.34
CA VAL A 132 12.75 1.75 -5.36
C VAL A 132 11.45 2.50 -5.62
N ILE A 133 11.52 3.83 -5.62
CA ILE A 133 10.42 4.75 -5.97
C ILE A 133 10.80 5.49 -7.25
N HIS A 134 9.89 5.54 -8.21
CA HIS A 134 10.01 6.32 -9.44
C HIS A 134 9.30 7.65 -9.22
N ASN A 135 10.05 8.68 -8.82
CA ASN A 135 9.50 10.03 -8.82
C ASN A 135 9.38 10.49 -10.28
N SER A 136 8.16 10.73 -10.76
CA SER A 136 7.97 11.49 -11.99
C SER A 136 8.34 12.95 -11.71
N THR A 137 9.63 13.27 -11.62
CA THR A 137 10.07 14.65 -11.78
C THR A 137 9.74 15.02 -13.23
N LYS A 138 8.57 15.62 -13.45
CA LYS A 138 8.42 16.49 -14.61
C LYS A 138 9.53 17.53 -14.47
N ARG A 139 10.59 17.39 -15.26
CA ARG A 139 11.49 18.51 -15.52
C ARG A 139 10.62 19.53 -16.23
N ASP A 140 10.27 20.59 -15.51
CA ASP A 140 9.73 21.82 -16.07
C ASP A 140 10.79 22.37 -17.04
N GLY A 141 10.73 21.91 -18.28
CA GLY A 141 11.54 22.41 -19.38
C GLY A 141 10.96 23.72 -19.86
N LYS A 142 10.97 24.75 -19.01
CA LYS A 142 10.79 26.13 -19.45
C LYS A 142 12.06 26.52 -20.20
N THR A 143 12.02 26.43 -21.53
CA THR A 143 13.03 27.04 -22.40
C THR A 143 12.43 28.30 -22.97
N VAL A 144 13.02 29.42 -22.53
CA VAL A 144 12.99 30.82 -22.97
C VAL A 144 11.89 31.29 -23.93
#